data_AF-A0A967HBJ4-F1
#
_entry.id   AF-A0A967HBJ4-F1
#
_cell.length_a   1.000
_cell.length_b   1.000
_cell.length_c   1.000
_cell.angle_alpha   90.00
_cell.angle_beta   90.00
_cell.angle_gamma   90.00
#
_symmetry.space_group_name_H-M   'P 1'
#
loop_
_entity.id
_entity.type
_entity.pdbx_description
1 polymer ?
#
loop_
_entity_poly.entity_id
_entity_poly.type
_entity_poly.pdbx_seq_one_letter_code
_entity_poly.pdbx_strand_id
1 'polypeptide(L)'
;MDLSGIYREHYRSLVRFLYRRIGDQARAEDLAQEAFVRALEHQPSKPRAWLFTVAANLARDEGRRASVRRRHLTLIKAEASARPPEPPPDVAMERRETIHRVQRALAELTERDREAL
;
A
#
# COMPACT_ATOMS: atom_id res chain seq x y z
N MET A 1 -37.55 2.30 -9.72
CA MET A 1 -36.89 0.98 -9.54
C MET A 1 -37.17 0.51 -8.13
N ASP A 2 -37.68 -0.72 -7.92
CA ASP A 2 -37.78 -1.30 -6.57
C ASP A 2 -36.41 -1.87 -6.15
N LEU A 3 -35.56 -1.02 -5.57
CA LEU A 3 -34.25 -1.46 -5.10
C LEU A 3 -34.34 -2.40 -3.90
N SER A 4 -35.36 -2.27 -3.06
CA SER A 4 -35.52 -3.14 -1.89
C SER A 4 -35.76 -4.59 -2.28
N GLY A 5 -36.60 -4.82 -3.31
CA GLY A 5 -36.78 -6.14 -3.91
C GLY A 5 -35.48 -6.69 -4.51
N ILE A 6 -34.79 -5.89 -5.33
CA ILE A 6 -33.52 -6.26 -5.97
C ILE A 6 -32.45 -6.59 -4.91
N TYR A 7 -32.38 -5.82 -3.82
CA TYR A 7 -31.45 -6.04 -2.73
C TYR A 7 -31.70 -7.39 -2.06
N ARG A 8 -32.94 -7.67 -1.66
CA ARG A 8 -33.30 -8.95 -1.03
C ARG A 8 -32.98 -10.14 -1.94
N GLU A 9 -33.19 -10.00 -3.24
CA GLU A 9 -32.95 -11.07 -4.20
C GLU A 9 -31.46 -11.28 -4.53
N HIS A 10 -30.67 -10.20 -4.63
CA HIS A 10 -29.33 -10.27 -5.21
C HIS A 10 -28.19 -10.02 -4.25
N TYR A 11 -28.40 -9.41 -3.09
CA TYR A 11 -27.30 -9.06 -2.18
C TYR A 11 -26.43 -10.26 -1.82
N ARG A 12 -27.05 -11.37 -1.37
CA ARG A 12 -26.31 -12.59 -1.00
C ARG A 12 -25.52 -13.21 -2.16
N SER A 13 -26.08 -13.20 -3.37
CA SER A 13 -25.39 -13.75 -4.55
C SER A 13 -24.23 -12.85 -5.00
N LEU A 14 -24.40 -11.53 -4.88
CA LEU A 14 -23.38 -10.53 -5.18
C LEU A 14 -22.21 -10.60 -4.19
N VAL A 15 -22.49 -10.70 -2.89
CA VAL A 15 -21.48 -10.92 -1.84
C VAL A 15 -20.70 -12.21 -2.10
N ARG A 16 -21.40 -13.32 -2.39
CA ARG A 16 -20.74 -14.60 -2.69
C ARG A 16 -19.87 -14.52 -3.95
N PHE A 17 -20.31 -13.78 -4.96
CA PHE A 17 -19.53 -13.53 -6.18
C PHE A 17 -18.25 -12.75 -5.89
N LEU A 18 -18.34 -11.69 -5.07
CA LEU A 18 -17.20 -10.88 -4.66
C LEU A 18 -16.23 -11.68 -3.77
N TYR A 19 -16.76 -12.41 -2.79
CA TYR A 19 -15.97 -13.26 -1.88
C TYR A 19 -15.10 -14.27 -2.63
N ARG A 20 -15.66 -14.96 -3.63
CA ARG A 20 -14.90 -15.90 -4.47
C ARG A 20 -13.74 -15.24 -5.24
N ARG A 21 -13.77 -13.93 -5.46
CA ARG A 21 -12.73 -13.19 -6.18
C ARG A 21 -11.68 -12.58 -5.28
N ILE A 22 -12.07 -12.13 -4.08
CA ILE A 22 -11.18 -11.37 -3.19
C ILE A 22 -10.76 -12.11 -1.93
N GLY A 23 -11.49 -13.17 -1.54
CA GLY A 23 -11.19 -14.02 -0.38
C GLY A 23 -11.48 -13.42 1.00
N ASP A 24 -11.99 -12.18 1.05
CA ASP A 24 -12.32 -11.45 2.28
C ASP A 24 -13.83 -11.20 2.34
N GLN A 25 -14.48 -11.73 3.39
CA GLN A 25 -15.94 -11.68 3.55
C GLN A 25 -16.42 -10.26 3.89
N ALA A 26 -15.77 -9.59 4.84
CA ALA A 26 -16.15 -8.24 5.24
C ALA A 26 -15.99 -7.28 4.06
N ARG A 27 -14.86 -7.38 3.35
CA ARG A 27 -14.62 -6.56 2.17
C ARG A 27 -15.61 -6.86 1.03
N ALA A 28 -16.05 -8.12 0.90
CA ALA A 28 -17.04 -8.48 -0.11
C ALA A 28 -18.42 -7.85 0.18
N GLU A 29 -18.80 -7.79 1.45
CA GLU A 29 -20.02 -7.12 1.91
C GLU A 29 -19.97 -5.63 1.65
N ASP A 30 -18.86 -4.96 1.97
CA ASP A 30 -18.64 -3.54 1.69
C ASP A 30 -18.76 -3.22 0.19
N LEU A 31 -18.06 -3.99 -0.65
CA LEU A 31 -18.08 -3.76 -2.10
C LEU A 31 -19.47 -4.04 -2.70
N ALA A 32 -20.21 -5.01 -2.13
CA ALA A 32 -21.60 -5.24 -2.53
C ALA A 32 -22.47 -4.04 -2.16
N GLN A 33 -22.35 -3.52 -0.93
CA GLN A 33 -23.07 -2.32 -0.50
C GLN A 33 -22.74 -1.12 -1.39
N GLU A 34 -21.45 -0.90 -1.70
CA GLU A 34 -21.02 0.17 -2.60
C GLU A 34 -21.65 0.03 -4.00
N ALA A 35 -21.75 -1.18 -4.55
CA ALA A 35 -22.42 -1.41 -5.82
C ALA A 35 -23.92 -1.03 -5.76
N PHE A 36 -24.61 -1.35 -4.66
CA PHE A 36 -26.02 -0.95 -4.46
C PHE A 36 -26.19 0.55 -4.26
N VAL A 37 -25.28 1.22 -3.55
CA VAL A 37 -25.27 2.69 -3.41
C VAL A 37 -25.13 3.35 -4.78
N ARG A 38 -24.17 2.91 -5.60
CA ARG A 38 -24.04 3.45 -6.96
C ARG A 38 -25.26 3.16 -7.84
N ALA A 39 -25.97 2.05 -7.59
CA ALA A 39 -27.21 1.74 -8.30
C ALA A 39 -28.37 2.66 -7.90
N LEU A 40 -28.43 3.13 -6.64
CA LEU A 40 -29.40 4.14 -6.20
C LEU A 40 -29.26 5.44 -6.99
N GLU A 41 -28.01 5.88 -7.20
CA GLU A 41 -27.72 7.12 -7.91
C GLU A 41 -27.96 6.97 -9.41
N HIS A 42 -27.47 5.89 -10.02
CA HIS A 42 -27.52 5.72 -11.47
C HIS A 42 -28.88 5.20 -12.00
N GLN A 43 -29.64 4.51 -11.15
CA GLN A 43 -30.95 3.91 -11.48
C GLN A 43 -30.96 3.13 -12.83
N PRO A 44 -30.05 2.16 -13.03
CA PRO A 44 -29.94 1.42 -14.29
C PRO A 44 -31.23 0.72 -14.71
N SER A 45 -31.54 0.74 -16.01
CA SER A 45 -32.69 0.00 -16.57
C SER A 45 -32.59 -1.52 -16.41
N LYS A 46 -31.37 -2.06 -16.26
CA LYS A 46 -31.10 -3.49 -15.99
C LYS A 46 -30.27 -3.66 -14.70
N PRO A 47 -30.87 -3.54 -13.51
CA PRO A 47 -30.15 -3.42 -12.25
C PRO A 47 -29.25 -4.61 -11.92
N ARG A 48 -29.74 -5.84 -12.12
CA ARG A 48 -28.97 -7.05 -11.85
C ARG A 48 -27.68 -7.10 -12.68
N ALA A 49 -27.79 -6.99 -14.00
CA ALA A 49 -26.64 -7.06 -14.89
C ALA A 49 -25.63 -5.93 -14.60
N TRP A 50 -26.15 -4.74 -14.27
CA TRP A 50 -25.35 -3.59 -13.92
C TRP A 50 -24.61 -3.79 -12.58
N LEU A 51 -25.28 -4.28 -11.54
CA LEU A 51 -24.68 -4.58 -10.23
C LEU A 51 -23.51 -5.55 -10.35
N PHE A 52 -23.67 -6.64 -11.11
CA PHE A 52 -22.59 -7.62 -11.31
C PHE A 52 -21.43 -7.04 -12.15
N THR A 53 -21.71 -6.14 -13.09
CA THR A 53 -20.67 -5.40 -13.82
C THR A 53 -19.86 -4.51 -12.88
N VAL A 54 -20.54 -3.70 -12.05
CA VAL A 54 -19.89 -2.81 -11.08
C VAL A 54 -19.10 -3.60 -10.05
N ALA A 55 -19.68 -4.65 -9.48
CA ALA A 55 -19.00 -5.54 -8.54
C ALA A 55 -17.76 -6.20 -9.17
N ALA A 56 -17.83 -6.61 -10.44
CA ALA A 56 -16.68 -7.16 -11.14
C ALA A 56 -15.55 -6.14 -11.30
N ASN A 57 -15.87 -4.87 -11.53
CA ASN A 57 -14.88 -3.79 -11.62
C ASN A 57 -14.28 -3.47 -10.25
N LEU A 58 -15.11 -3.34 -9.22
CA LEU A 58 -14.66 -3.14 -7.83
C LEU A 58 -13.70 -4.26 -7.36
N ALA A 59 -14.00 -5.52 -7.68
CA ALA A 59 -13.12 -6.64 -7.36
C ALA A 59 -11.77 -6.56 -8.09
N ARG A 60 -11.75 -6.14 -9.37
CA ARG A 60 -10.50 -5.95 -10.12
C ARG A 60 -9.66 -4.83 -9.52
N ASP A 61 -10.29 -3.73 -9.15
CA ASP A 61 -9.61 -2.61 -8.50
C ASP A 61 -9.04 -3.00 -7.13
N GLU A 62 -9.78 -3.79 -6.35
CA GLU A 62 -9.26 -4.33 -5.09
C GLU A 62 -8.03 -5.23 -5.32
N GLY A 63 -8.08 -6.13 -6.30
CA GLY A 63 -6.94 -6.96 -6.67
C GLY A 63 -5.72 -6.15 -7.13
N ARG A 64 -5.94 -5.10 -7.92
CA ARG A 64 -4.87 -4.18 -8.35
C ARG A 64 -4.25 -3.45 -7.17
N ARG A 65 -5.06 -2.92 -6.23
CA ARG A 65 -4.58 -2.27 -5.01
C ARG A 65 -3.79 -3.24 -4.13
N ALA A 66 -4.28 -4.47 -3.95
CA ALA A 66 -3.58 -5.50 -3.20
C ALA A 66 -2.22 -5.86 -3.81
N SER A 67 -2.14 -5.96 -5.15
CA SER A 67 -0.89 -6.21 -5.88
C SER A 67 0.13 -5.08 -5.67
N VAL A 68 -0.29 -3.82 -5.79
CA VAL A 68 0.57 -2.65 -5.55
C VAL A 68 1.07 -2.63 -4.10
N ARG A 69 0.19 -2.82 -3.13
CA ARG A 69 0.57 -2.90 -1.70
C ARG A 69 1.60 -4.01 -1.47
N ARG A 70 1.40 -5.19 -2.05
CA ARG A 70 2.32 -6.32 -1.93
C ARG A 70 3.68 -6.01 -2.53
N ARG A 71 3.73 -5.42 -3.73
CA ARG A 71 4.99 -4.99 -4.37
C ARG A 71 5.75 -3.99 -3.51
N HIS A 72 5.05 -3.00 -2.97
CA HIS A 72 5.67 -2.01 -2.10
C HIS A 72 6.26 -2.63 -0.82
N LEU A 73 5.53 -3.55 -0.18
CA LEU A 73 6.04 -4.30 0.98
C LEU A 73 7.25 -5.17 0.63
N THR A 74 7.26 -5.79 -0.56
CA THR A 74 8.42 -6.54 -1.04
C THR A 74 9.65 -5.64 -1.22
N LEU A 75 9.48 -4.43 -1.78
CA LEU A 75 10.57 -3.47 -1.95
C LEU A 75 11.14 -3.03 -0.59
N ILE A 76 10.28 -2.66 0.36
CA ILE A 76 10.71 -2.29 1.73
C ILE A 76 11.50 -3.43 2.39
N LYS A 77 11.03 -4.67 2.25
CA LYS A 77 11.74 -5.84 2.80
C LYS A 77 13.10 -6.04 2.12
N ALA A 78 13.18 -5.86 0.81
CA ALA A 78 14.44 -5.97 0.07
C ALA A 78 15.45 -4.89 0.50
N GLU A 79 15.01 -3.65 0.68
CA GLU A 79 15.84 -2.55 1.20
C GLU A 79 16.35 -2.84 2.62
N ALA A 80 15.49 -3.37 3.49
CA ALA A 80 15.89 -3.76 4.85
C ALA A 80 16.95 -4.88 4.83
N SER A 81 16.80 -5.87 3.95
CA SER A 81 17.78 -6.96 3.80
C SER A 81 19.08 -6.54 3.10
N ALA A 82 19.05 -5.50 2.26
CA ALA A 82 20.23 -4.97 1.59
C ALA A 82 21.08 -4.05 2.51
N ARG A 83 20.55 -3.67 3.68
CA ARG A 83 21.31 -2.91 4.67
C ARG A 83 22.47 -3.78 5.17
N PRO A 84 23.74 -3.34 5.04
CA PRO A 84 24.86 -4.09 5.59
C PRO A 84 24.65 -4.27 7.10
N PRO A 85 25.08 -5.41 7.67
CA PRO A 85 24.95 -5.64 9.10
C PRO A 85 25.60 -4.48 9.86
N GLU A 86 24.97 -4.06 10.96
CA GLU A 86 25.58 -3.06 11.81
C GLU A 86 26.95 -3.59 12.25
N PRO A 87 28.02 -2.77 12.10
CA PRO A 87 29.33 -3.18 12.55
C PRO A 87 29.28 -3.45 14.07
N PRO A 88 30.07 -4.41 14.57
CA PRO A 88 30.23 -4.61 15.99
C PRO A 88 30.52 -3.30 16.75
N PRO A 89 30.07 -3.14 18.01
CA PRO A 89 30.14 -1.86 18.73
C PRO A 89 31.56 -1.26 18.81
N ASP A 90 32.57 -2.11 18.93
CA ASP A 90 33.99 -1.79 18.89
C ASP A 90 34.42 -1.20 17.54
N VAL A 91 34.07 -1.86 16.43
CA VAL A 91 34.36 -1.38 15.07
C VAL A 91 33.64 -0.06 14.77
N ALA A 92 32.40 0.09 15.26
CA ALA A 92 31.63 1.32 15.13
C ALA A 92 32.30 2.49 15.90
N MET A 93 32.81 2.21 17.10
CA MET A 93 33.50 3.17 17.95
C MET A 93 34.81 3.63 17.32
N GLU A 94 35.64 2.69 16.83
CA GLU A 94 36.90 2.99 16.13
C GLU A 94 36.68 3.86 14.89
N ARG A 95 35.64 3.56 14.09
CA ARG A 95 35.26 4.40 12.95
C ARG A 95 34.90 5.82 13.38
N ARG A 96 34.15 5.97 14.47
CA ARG A 96 33.72 7.28 14.97
C ARG A 96 34.90 8.12 15.45
N GLU A 97 35.85 7.49 16.17
CA GLU A 97 37.10 8.14 16.58
C GLU A 97 37.97 8.54 15.39
N THR A 98 38.03 7.69 14.36
CA THR A 98 38.78 7.97 13.13
C THR A 98 38.21 9.18 12.40
N ILE A 99 36.89 9.23 12.21
CA ILE A 99 36.20 10.38 11.61
C ILE A 99 36.45 11.65 12.43
N HIS A 100 36.36 11.57 13.76
CA HIS A 100 36.58 12.72 14.64
C HIS A 100 38.02 13.24 14.55
N ARG A 101 39.01 12.35 14.46
CA ARG A 101 40.42 12.72 14.24
C ARG A 101 40.62 13.42 12.89
N VAL A 102 40.04 12.88 11.81
CA VAL A 102 40.12 13.51 10.48
C VAL A 102 39.47 14.88 10.49
N GLN A 103 38.28 15.03 11.07
CA GLN A 103 37.58 16.32 11.16
C GLN A 103 38.40 17.37 11.93
N ARG A 104 39.03 16.97 13.04
CA ARG A 104 39.94 17.87 13.77
C ARG A 104 41.17 18.27 12.95
N ALA A 105 41.82 17.31 12.30
CA ALA A 105 42.98 17.59 11.47
C ALA A 105 42.63 18.53 10.30
N LEU A 106 41.45 18.34 9.68
CA LEU A 106 40.93 19.23 8.65
C LEU A 106 40.57 20.62 9.20
N ALA A 107 40.06 20.72 10.43
CA ALA A 107 39.80 22.00 11.09
C ALA A 107 41.10 22.77 11.41
N GLU A 108 42.14 22.06 11.84
CA GLU A 108 43.48 22.63 12.06
C GLU A 108 44.14 23.07 10.74
N LEU A 109 43.89 22.34 9.64
CA LEU A 109 44.34 22.71 8.30
C LEU A 109 43.55 23.90 7.71
N THR A 110 42.24 23.97 7.91
CA THR A 110 41.43 25.12 7.45
C THR A 110 41.75 26.42 8.18
N GLU A 111 42.36 26.35 9.37
CA GLU A 111 42.92 27.52 10.04
C GLU A 111 44.32 27.88 9.48
N ARG A 112 45.15 26.89 9.12
CA ARG A 112 46.46 27.12 8.47
C ARG A 112 46.38 27.62 7.04
N ASP A 113 45.36 27.21 6.28
CA ASP A 113 45.10 27.68 4.91
C ASP A 113 44.38 29.04 4.88
N ARG A 114 43.91 29.56 6.02
CA ARG A 114 43.29 30.91 6.14
C ARG A 114 44.29 32.05 6.22
N GLU A 115 45.55 31.78 6.56
CA GLU A 115 46.62 32.79 6.66
C GLU A 115 47.48 32.91 5.39
N ALA A 116 47.18 32.13 4.34
CA ALA A 116 47.93 32.11 3.07
C ALA A 116 47.21 32.80 1.89
N LEU A 117 46.34 33.78 2.17
CA LEU A 117 45.76 34.75 1.22
C LEU A 117 45.96 36.17 1.76
#